data_AF-A0A535X2P5-F1
#
_entry.id   AF-A0A535X2P5-F1
#
_cell.length_a   1.000
_cell.length_b   1.000
_cell.length_c   1.000
_cell.angle_alpha   90.00
_cell.angle_beta   90.00
_cell.angle_gamma   90.00
#
_symmetry.space_group_name_H-M   'P 1'
#
loop_
_entity.id
_entity.type
_entity.pdbx_description
1 polymer ?
#
loop_
_entity_poly.entity_id
_entity_poly.type
_entity_poly.pdbx_seq_one_letter_code
_entity_poly.pdbx_strand_id
1 'polypeptide(L)'
;MREKGIPGADLAELEQQWTTSQATIVFGAGGAFWLPGGTEALARWQLETDAIWSRDLNRYRADAVLTEQNLHRALAPETFVQRKSRLDALGQARTPQARQAGQLGIRSDPAADVLARSNAYAELGPLGRMSRAEFLTRSLLSTQKSLQGRLDAATAAQQSLQHASDELSIAALYGIDLSSLQARITHDRELFANALTVGAFDAISADAKDVAANADHAIYVVMSQTHIVSGVTFIYQNHPLSCEEAATSMALTHQGIYVSQDQILNEIGADLRAESVDAQGRVRWGNPYQTFVGNVNGSESNYTGFGTFYPPLVRVAKAHGANILAYGSMSAATIYARVIAGHPVVAFSTWDWAWHPRRDYLSFDGQWIPWIGPVYASHVYTVVGVSSSQVLVNDPIRGQYWISKGAFEAGYSDFNEAIVFA
;
A
#
# COMPACT_ATOMS: atom_id res chain seq x y z
N MET A 1 43.19 -23.84 19.43
CA MET A 1 42.86 -22.66 18.59
C MET A 1 41.35 -22.50 18.65
N ARG A 2 40.88 -21.27 18.89
CA ARG A 2 39.56 -20.95 19.48
C ARG A 2 38.40 -21.22 18.51
N GLU A 3 37.26 -21.63 19.07
CA GLU A 3 36.23 -22.52 18.52
C GLU A 3 35.41 -22.08 17.29
N LYS A 4 35.42 -20.82 16.83
CA LYS A 4 34.47 -20.41 15.76
C LYS A 4 34.98 -19.27 14.87
N GLY A 5 36.20 -19.38 14.36
CA GLY A 5 36.60 -18.68 13.12
C GLY A 5 36.73 -17.14 13.15
N ILE A 6 36.33 -16.44 14.21
CA ILE A 6 36.53 -14.99 14.37
C ILE A 6 37.61 -14.77 15.45
N PRO A 7 38.68 -13.99 15.18
CA PRO A 7 39.65 -13.61 16.20
C PRO A 7 38.94 -12.92 17.37
N GLY A 8 39.32 -13.26 18.61
CA GLY A 8 38.58 -12.80 19.80
C GLY A 8 38.56 -11.29 20.02
N ALA A 9 39.44 -10.53 19.36
CA ALA A 9 39.40 -9.07 19.35
C ALA A 9 38.29 -8.54 18.42
N ASP A 10 38.15 -9.15 17.23
CA ASP A 10 37.15 -8.77 16.22
C ASP A 10 35.73 -9.15 16.67
N LEU A 11 35.57 -10.28 17.36
CA LEU A 11 34.27 -10.69 17.91
C LEU A 11 33.81 -9.75 19.04
N ALA A 12 34.74 -9.31 19.90
CA ALA A 12 34.43 -8.38 20.98
C ALA A 12 34.06 -6.99 20.45
N GLU A 13 34.71 -6.53 19.38
CA GLU A 13 34.39 -5.27 18.71
C GLU A 13 33.04 -5.35 17.96
N LEU A 14 32.74 -6.47 17.29
CA LEU A 14 31.45 -6.72 16.64
C LEU A 14 30.30 -6.84 17.66
N GLU A 15 30.51 -7.50 18.80
CA GLU A 15 29.51 -7.61 19.87
C GLU A 15 29.26 -6.24 20.55
N GLN A 16 30.30 -5.43 20.74
CA GLN A 16 30.18 -4.07 21.26
C GLN A 16 29.43 -3.15 20.29
N GLN A 17 29.69 -3.26 18.97
CA GLN A 17 29.01 -2.51 17.93
C GLN A 17 27.56 -2.98 17.72
N TRP A 18 27.28 -4.28 17.81
CA TRP A 18 25.93 -4.86 17.80
C TRP A 18 25.09 -4.39 18.99
N THR A 19 25.68 -4.36 20.18
CA THR A 19 25.00 -3.87 21.39
C THR A 19 24.70 -2.37 21.28
N THR A 20 25.60 -1.60 20.64
CA THR A 20 25.42 -0.17 20.38
C THR A 20 24.37 0.10 19.29
N SER A 21 24.29 -0.74 18.25
CA SER A 21 23.30 -0.60 17.16
C SER A 21 21.90 -0.99 17.62
N GLN A 22 21.75 -2.02 18.47
CA GLN A 22 20.50 -2.39 19.13
C GLN A 22 19.99 -1.28 20.08
N ALA A 23 20.90 -0.57 20.77
CA ALA A 23 20.55 0.57 21.61
C ALA A 23 20.08 1.82 20.83
N THR A 24 20.30 1.86 19.52
CA THR A 24 19.90 2.98 18.64
C THR A 24 18.56 2.70 17.91
N ILE A 25 17.96 1.52 18.11
CA ILE A 25 16.63 1.18 17.59
C ILE A 25 15.58 1.84 18.49
N VAL A 26 15.24 3.10 18.19
CA VAL A 26 14.11 3.79 18.83
C VAL A 26 12.81 3.28 18.22
N PHE A 27 11.94 2.74 19.07
CA PHE A 27 10.55 2.39 18.76
C PHE A 27 9.78 3.61 18.25
N GLY A 28 9.20 3.50 17.05
CA GLY A 28 8.30 4.50 16.51
C GLY A 28 7.32 3.86 15.53
N ALA A 29 6.04 3.91 15.87
CA ALA A 29 4.93 3.47 15.04
C ALA A 29 4.89 4.27 13.72
N GLY A 30 4.69 3.56 12.61
CA GLY A 30 4.38 4.17 11.31
C GLY A 30 5.58 4.78 10.57
N GLY A 31 6.23 3.96 9.75
CA GLY A 31 6.97 4.39 8.56
C GLY A 31 8.21 5.27 8.77
N ALA A 32 9.41 4.66 8.77
CA ALA A 32 10.62 5.21 8.16
C ALA A 32 11.73 4.15 8.16
N PHE A 33 12.03 3.64 6.97
CA PHE A 33 13.24 2.87 6.68
C PHE A 33 14.37 3.90 6.44
N TRP A 34 15.49 3.78 7.17
CA TRP A 34 16.79 4.48 7.06
C TRP A 34 17.04 5.78 7.89
N LEU A 35 18.10 5.74 8.72
CA LEU A 35 18.92 6.91 9.12
C LEU A 35 20.11 7.07 8.14
N PRO A 36 20.61 8.29 7.89
CA PRO A 36 21.78 8.51 7.03
C PRO A 36 23.04 7.92 7.68
N GLY A 37 23.75 7.07 6.96
CA GLY A 37 24.90 6.30 7.46
C GLY A 37 24.56 4.87 7.90
N GLY A 38 23.28 4.56 8.15
CA GLY A 38 22.82 3.19 8.41
C GLY A 38 22.91 2.30 7.16
N THR A 39 22.61 2.85 5.98
CA THR A 39 22.83 2.20 4.67
C THR A 39 24.28 1.87 4.42
N GLU A 40 25.21 2.74 4.81
CA GLU A 40 26.65 2.55 4.58
C GLU A 40 27.23 1.58 5.59
N ALA A 41 26.80 1.63 6.86
CA ALA A 41 27.16 0.64 7.87
C ALA A 41 26.57 -0.74 7.54
N LEU A 42 25.31 -0.84 7.11
CA LEU A 42 24.70 -2.08 6.64
C LEU A 42 25.29 -2.54 5.31
N ALA A 43 25.63 -1.67 4.36
CA ALA A 43 26.26 -2.06 3.11
C ALA A 43 27.71 -2.50 3.33
N ARG A 44 28.41 -1.89 4.28
CA ARG A 44 29.77 -2.29 4.68
C ARG A 44 29.75 -3.57 5.51
N TRP A 45 28.80 -3.73 6.43
CA TRP A 45 28.51 -5.02 7.07
C TRP A 45 28.12 -6.05 6.04
N GLN A 46 27.21 -5.77 5.11
CA GLN A 46 26.84 -6.69 4.04
C GLN A 46 28.04 -7.03 3.17
N LEU A 47 28.91 -6.08 2.82
CA LEU A 47 30.16 -6.33 2.08
C LEU A 47 31.18 -7.14 2.87
N GLU A 48 31.34 -6.89 4.17
CA GLU A 48 32.26 -7.62 5.04
C GLU A 48 31.72 -8.99 5.43
N THR A 49 30.41 -9.14 5.63
CA THR A 49 29.75 -10.42 5.88
C THR A 49 29.66 -11.21 4.57
N ASP A 50 29.34 -10.62 3.43
CA ASP A 50 29.42 -11.24 2.11
C ASP A 50 30.86 -11.58 1.75
N ALA A 51 31.86 -10.79 2.17
CA ALA A 51 33.28 -11.12 2.03
C ALA A 51 33.70 -12.24 2.99
N ILE A 52 33.17 -12.32 4.21
CA ILE A 52 33.39 -13.43 5.16
C ILE A 52 32.69 -14.69 4.65
N TRP A 53 31.45 -14.61 4.17
CA TRP A 53 30.69 -15.70 3.57
C TRP A 53 31.26 -16.14 2.24
N SER A 54 31.73 -15.22 1.41
CA SER A 54 32.45 -15.51 0.16
C SER A 54 33.85 -16.04 0.45
N ARG A 55 34.56 -15.53 1.46
CA ARG A 55 35.87 -16.04 1.90
C ARG A 55 35.75 -17.40 2.56
N ASP A 56 34.71 -17.65 3.34
CA ASP A 56 34.43 -18.93 3.96
C ASP A 56 33.90 -19.91 2.92
N LEU A 57 32.99 -19.52 2.01
CA LEU A 57 32.67 -20.36 0.85
C LEU A 57 33.88 -20.59 -0.04
N ASN A 58 34.74 -19.59 -0.28
CA ASN A 58 35.93 -19.73 -1.12
C ASN A 58 37.04 -20.50 -0.40
N ARG A 59 37.10 -20.48 0.93
CA ARG A 59 37.99 -21.29 1.77
C ARG A 59 37.47 -22.71 1.90
N TYR A 60 36.16 -22.92 2.06
CA TYR A 60 35.50 -24.23 1.97
C TYR A 60 35.55 -24.80 0.55
N ARG A 61 35.54 -23.96 -0.49
CA ARG A 61 35.78 -24.36 -1.89
C ARG A 61 37.26 -24.61 -2.16
N ALA A 62 38.17 -23.80 -1.62
CA ALA A 62 39.61 -24.00 -1.76
C ALA A 62 40.05 -25.26 -1.00
N ASP A 63 39.54 -25.48 0.22
CA ASP A 63 39.78 -26.69 1.00
C ASP A 63 39.09 -27.90 0.36
N ALA A 64 37.90 -27.76 -0.24
CA ALA A 64 37.27 -28.83 -1.02
C ALA A 64 38.01 -29.14 -2.32
N VAL A 65 38.55 -28.14 -3.03
CA VAL A 65 39.34 -28.27 -4.26
C VAL A 65 40.75 -28.80 -3.96
N LEU A 66 41.38 -28.39 -2.85
CA LEU A 66 42.68 -28.87 -2.39
C LEU A 66 42.55 -30.32 -1.87
N THR A 67 41.45 -30.62 -1.17
CA THR A 67 41.08 -31.98 -0.77
C THR A 67 40.74 -32.84 -1.98
N GLU A 68 40.08 -32.29 -3.01
CA GLU A 68 39.80 -32.95 -4.30
C GLU A 68 41.07 -33.19 -5.13
N GLN A 69 42.03 -32.25 -5.16
CA GLN A 69 43.33 -32.42 -5.82
C GLN A 69 44.20 -33.46 -5.12
N ASN A 70 44.15 -33.53 -3.80
CA ASN A 70 44.80 -34.57 -3.00
C ASN A 70 44.09 -35.93 -3.17
N LEU A 71 42.77 -35.94 -3.33
CA LEU A 71 41.94 -37.11 -3.68
C LEU A 71 42.26 -37.64 -5.10
N HIS A 72 42.54 -36.75 -6.05
CA HIS A 72 42.93 -37.06 -7.44
C HIS A 72 44.30 -37.72 -7.55
N ARG A 73 45.25 -37.36 -6.68
CA ARG A 73 46.56 -38.02 -6.59
C ARG A 73 46.48 -39.41 -5.92
N ALA A 74 45.42 -39.67 -5.16
CA ALA A 74 45.26 -40.89 -4.36
C ALA A 74 44.36 -41.96 -5.00
N LEU A 75 43.58 -41.63 -6.04
CA LEU A 75 42.62 -42.53 -6.69
C LEU A 75 42.85 -42.56 -8.22
N ALA A 76 42.86 -43.76 -8.81
CA ALA A 76 42.86 -43.95 -10.27
C ALA A 76 41.66 -43.25 -10.95
N PRO A 77 41.71 -42.91 -12.25
CA PRO A 77 40.86 -41.87 -12.83
C PRO A 77 39.37 -42.23 -12.90
N GLU A 78 38.54 -41.30 -12.42
CA GLU A 78 37.09 -41.21 -12.61
C GLU A 78 36.74 -41.20 -14.12
N THR A 79 35.65 -41.87 -14.54
CA THR A 79 35.20 -41.76 -15.94
C THR A 79 34.64 -40.36 -16.22
N PHE A 80 34.77 -39.88 -17.46
CA PHE A 80 34.28 -38.55 -17.87
C PHE A 80 32.78 -38.33 -17.56
N VAL A 81 31.98 -39.39 -17.68
CA VAL A 81 30.52 -39.37 -17.44
C VAL A 81 30.21 -39.12 -15.95
N GLN A 82 30.95 -39.76 -15.04
CA GLN A 82 30.78 -39.59 -13.59
C GLN A 82 31.19 -38.18 -13.16
N ARG A 83 32.29 -37.65 -13.72
CA ARG A 83 32.75 -36.29 -13.47
C ARG A 83 31.72 -35.24 -13.92
N LYS A 84 31.15 -35.41 -15.13
CA LYS A 84 30.16 -34.47 -15.68
C LYS A 84 28.86 -34.47 -14.87
N SER A 85 28.30 -35.65 -14.59
CA SER A 85 27.06 -35.76 -13.80
C SER A 85 27.20 -35.16 -12.40
N ARG A 86 28.37 -35.31 -11.77
CA ARG A 86 28.69 -34.72 -10.46
C ARG A 86 28.79 -33.19 -10.51
N LEU A 87 29.51 -32.64 -11.49
CA LEU A 87 29.68 -31.19 -11.64
C LEU A 87 28.37 -30.50 -12.04
N ASP A 88 27.54 -31.15 -12.87
CA ASP A 88 26.22 -30.64 -13.25
C ASP A 88 25.27 -30.58 -12.04
N ALA A 89 25.27 -31.60 -11.17
CA ALA A 89 24.49 -31.60 -9.92
C ALA A 89 24.96 -30.52 -8.93
N LEU A 90 26.28 -30.28 -8.86
CA LEU A 90 26.87 -29.24 -8.02
C LEU A 90 26.57 -27.81 -8.52
N GLY A 91 26.48 -27.65 -9.85
CA GLY A 91 26.13 -26.40 -10.52
C GLY A 91 24.64 -26.06 -10.38
N GLN A 92 23.76 -27.05 -10.45
CA GLN A 92 22.31 -26.85 -10.26
C GLN A 92 21.91 -26.51 -8.82
N ALA A 93 22.71 -26.88 -7.82
CA ALA A 93 22.44 -26.64 -6.41
C ALA A 93 22.90 -25.26 -5.88
N ARG A 94 23.49 -24.39 -6.71
CA ARG A 94 24.16 -23.17 -6.23
C ARG A 94 23.64 -21.90 -6.90
N THR A 95 23.36 -20.91 -6.05
CA THR A 95 23.37 -19.43 -6.26
C THR A 95 22.01 -18.70 -6.38
N PRO A 96 20.95 -19.20 -7.04
CA PRO A 96 19.65 -18.52 -7.07
C PRO A 96 18.89 -18.64 -5.74
N GLN A 97 18.83 -19.86 -5.19
CA GLN A 97 17.93 -20.20 -4.08
C GLN A 97 18.37 -19.60 -2.73
N ALA A 98 19.67 -19.54 -2.46
CA ALA A 98 20.19 -18.88 -1.26
C ALA A 98 20.05 -17.35 -1.32
N ARG A 99 20.20 -16.74 -2.52
CA ARG A 99 19.92 -15.31 -2.72
C ARG A 99 18.43 -15.01 -2.55
N GLN A 100 17.56 -15.86 -3.09
CA GLN A 100 16.11 -15.74 -2.93
C GLN A 100 15.69 -15.91 -1.46
N ALA A 101 16.27 -16.87 -0.73
CA ALA A 101 16.06 -17.02 0.72
C ALA A 101 16.47 -15.76 1.49
N GLY A 102 17.62 -15.18 1.15
CA GLY A 102 18.09 -13.92 1.73
C GLY A 102 17.17 -12.73 1.42
N GLN A 103 16.66 -12.62 0.19
CA GLN A 103 15.67 -11.59 -0.20
C GLN A 103 14.34 -11.75 0.54
N LEU A 104 13.96 -12.98 0.88
CA LEU A 104 12.74 -13.30 1.63
C LEU A 104 12.95 -13.24 3.16
N GLY A 105 14.16 -12.98 3.65
CA GLY A 105 14.44 -12.91 5.09
C GLY A 105 14.31 -14.25 5.84
N ILE A 106 14.33 -15.39 5.13
CA ILE A 106 14.16 -16.71 5.74
C ILE A 106 15.51 -17.34 6.12
N ARG A 107 15.54 -18.06 7.25
CA ARG A 107 16.75 -18.74 7.74
C ARG A 107 17.09 -19.95 6.87
N SER A 108 18.19 -19.86 6.12
CA SER A 108 18.73 -20.97 5.32
C SER A 108 19.64 -21.86 6.18
N ASP A 109 19.08 -22.79 6.95
CA ASP A 109 19.91 -23.79 7.61
C ASP A 109 20.38 -24.83 6.56
N PRO A 110 21.68 -25.00 6.31
CA PRO A 110 22.16 -26.19 5.61
C PRO A 110 21.79 -27.39 6.46
N ALA A 111 21.22 -28.42 5.83
CA ALA A 111 20.76 -29.60 6.52
C ALA A 111 21.91 -30.18 7.37
N ALA A 112 21.78 -30.08 8.70
CA ALA A 112 22.86 -30.43 9.65
C ALA A 112 23.34 -31.88 9.49
N ASP A 113 22.49 -32.74 8.91
CA ASP A 113 22.79 -34.11 8.54
C ASP A 113 23.80 -34.22 7.38
N VAL A 114 23.76 -33.32 6.40
CA VAL A 114 24.72 -33.26 5.27
C VAL A 114 26.11 -32.89 5.80
N LEU A 115 26.18 -31.94 6.74
CA LEU A 115 27.42 -31.53 7.41
C LEU A 115 27.98 -32.62 8.33
N ALA A 116 27.12 -33.34 9.07
CA ALA A 116 27.56 -34.45 9.92
C ALA A 116 28.09 -35.64 9.10
N ARG A 117 27.53 -35.90 7.91
CA ARG A 117 27.88 -37.05 7.05
C ARG A 117 29.13 -36.83 6.21
N SER A 118 29.48 -35.59 5.86
CA SER A 118 30.69 -35.27 5.10
C SER A 118 31.97 -35.57 5.89
N ASN A 119 31.96 -35.36 7.20
CA ASN A 119 33.10 -35.68 8.07
C ASN A 119 33.38 -37.20 8.14
N ALA A 120 32.35 -38.04 8.04
CA ALA A 120 32.47 -39.49 8.06
C ALA A 120 33.01 -40.10 6.74
N TYR A 121 33.26 -39.29 5.70
CA TYR A 121 33.78 -39.74 4.41
C TYR A 121 35.30 -39.83 4.34
N ALA A 122 35.98 -38.97 5.09
CA ALA A 122 37.44 -38.87 5.08
C ALA A 122 38.11 -40.16 5.56
N GLU A 123 37.39 -40.94 6.38
CA GLU A 123 37.93 -42.15 7.03
C GLU A 123 37.66 -43.47 6.27
N LEU A 124 37.04 -43.42 5.09
CA LEU A 124 36.65 -44.62 4.34
C LEU A 124 37.63 -45.00 3.22
N GLY A 125 37.70 -46.28 2.87
CA GLY A 125 38.39 -46.77 1.67
C GLY A 125 37.63 -46.46 0.35
N PRO A 126 38.26 -46.63 -0.83
CA PRO A 126 37.72 -46.21 -2.13
C PRO A 126 36.30 -46.72 -2.46
N LEU A 127 36.04 -48.01 -2.23
CA LEU A 127 34.72 -48.61 -2.44
C LEU A 127 33.64 -48.07 -1.49
N GLY A 128 34.02 -47.76 -0.24
CA GLY A 128 33.14 -47.15 0.76
C GLY A 128 32.82 -45.69 0.48
N ARG A 129 33.75 -44.96 -0.15
CA ARG A 129 33.49 -43.59 -0.65
C ARG A 129 32.55 -43.60 -1.86
N MET A 130 32.73 -44.54 -2.80
CA MET A 130 31.86 -44.68 -3.97
C MET A 130 30.42 -45.01 -3.60
N SER A 131 30.20 -46.00 -2.73
CA SER A 131 28.84 -46.40 -2.32
C SER A 131 28.12 -45.27 -1.59
N ARG A 132 28.82 -44.52 -0.73
CA ARG A 132 28.23 -43.37 -0.07
C ARG A 132 28.01 -42.19 -1.03
N ALA A 133 28.86 -41.97 -2.05
CA ALA A 133 28.78 -40.78 -2.93
C ALA A 133 27.42 -40.67 -3.62
N GLU A 134 26.85 -41.81 -3.97
CA GLU A 134 25.48 -41.91 -4.48
C GLU A 134 24.44 -41.47 -3.41
N PHE A 135 24.59 -41.92 -2.16
CA PHE A 135 23.73 -41.48 -1.04
C PHE A 135 23.84 -39.98 -0.76
N LEU A 136 25.05 -39.39 -0.80
CA LEU A 136 25.22 -37.95 -0.61
C LEU A 136 24.59 -37.15 -1.76
N THR A 137 24.71 -37.63 -2.99
CA THR A 137 24.06 -37.00 -4.15
C THR A 137 22.54 -37.03 -4.00
N ARG A 138 21.96 -38.17 -3.60
CA ARG A 138 20.52 -38.28 -3.31
C ARG A 138 20.09 -37.38 -2.15
N SER A 139 20.88 -37.29 -1.07
CA SER A 139 20.62 -36.40 0.06
C SER A 139 20.70 -34.92 -0.32
N LEU A 140 21.67 -34.52 -1.15
CA LEU A 140 21.80 -33.16 -1.65
C LEU A 140 20.62 -32.76 -2.55
N LEU A 141 20.20 -33.64 -3.48
CA LEU A 141 19.00 -33.43 -4.30
C LEU A 141 17.73 -33.34 -3.45
N SER A 142 17.61 -34.17 -2.40
CA SER A 142 16.49 -34.11 -1.46
C SER A 142 16.49 -32.82 -0.63
N THR A 143 17.66 -32.35 -0.20
CA THR A 143 17.83 -31.08 0.52
C THR A 143 17.50 -29.89 -0.38
N GLN A 144 17.94 -29.92 -1.64
CA GLN A 144 17.61 -28.91 -2.62
C GLN A 144 16.10 -28.86 -2.91
N LYS A 145 15.45 -30.02 -3.08
CA LYS A 145 13.99 -30.11 -3.25
C LYS A 145 13.24 -29.59 -2.02
N SER A 146 13.73 -29.90 -0.82
CA SER A 146 13.20 -29.39 0.45
C SER A 146 13.33 -27.86 0.54
N LEU A 147 14.48 -27.31 0.17
CA LEU A 147 14.72 -25.86 0.14
C LEU A 147 13.82 -25.16 -0.89
N GLN A 148 13.65 -25.73 -2.08
CA GLN A 148 12.75 -25.17 -3.10
C GLN A 148 11.30 -25.14 -2.59
N GLY A 149 10.82 -26.24 -2.00
CA GLY A 149 9.46 -26.27 -1.43
C GLY A 149 9.26 -25.23 -0.32
N ARG A 150 10.29 -24.99 0.50
CA ARG A 150 10.27 -23.92 1.52
C ARG A 150 10.23 -22.52 0.91
N LEU A 151 10.99 -22.28 -0.17
CA LEU A 151 10.98 -21.00 -0.88
C LEU A 151 9.63 -20.71 -1.54
N ASP A 152 9.02 -21.72 -2.15
CA ASP A 152 7.71 -21.61 -2.76
C ASP A 152 6.64 -21.30 -1.71
N ALA A 153 6.65 -22.03 -0.58
CA ALA A 153 5.73 -21.81 0.53
C ALA A 153 5.95 -20.44 1.20
N ALA A 154 7.20 -20.01 1.40
CA ALA A 154 7.51 -18.68 1.93
C ALA A 154 7.01 -17.56 1.01
N THR A 155 7.16 -17.74 -0.31
CA THR A 155 6.65 -16.77 -1.30
C THR A 155 5.11 -16.67 -1.20
N ALA A 156 4.41 -17.80 -1.09
CA ALA A 156 2.96 -17.82 -0.94
C ALA A 156 2.50 -17.18 0.39
N ALA A 157 3.22 -17.42 1.48
CA ALA A 157 2.95 -16.80 2.78
C ALA A 157 3.15 -15.28 2.73
N GLN A 158 4.24 -14.81 2.12
CA GLN A 158 4.48 -13.38 1.94
C GLN A 158 3.37 -12.69 1.12
N GLN A 159 2.94 -13.33 0.02
CA GLN A 159 1.82 -12.83 -0.79
C GLN A 159 0.51 -12.77 0.02
N SER A 160 0.25 -13.80 0.82
CA SER A 160 -0.96 -13.86 1.66
C SER A 160 -0.94 -12.78 2.75
N LEU A 161 0.21 -12.54 3.39
CA LEU A 161 0.39 -11.47 4.38
C LEU A 161 0.23 -10.08 3.76
N GLN A 162 0.73 -9.88 2.54
CA GLN A 162 0.54 -8.61 1.82
C GLN A 162 -0.95 -8.39 1.51
N HIS A 163 -1.62 -9.39 0.93
CA HIS A 163 -3.04 -9.29 0.62
C HIS A 163 -3.88 -9.00 1.87
N ALA A 164 -3.63 -9.70 2.98
CA ALA A 164 -4.31 -9.42 4.24
C ALA A 164 -4.06 -7.99 4.74
N SER A 165 -2.85 -7.45 4.56
CA SER A 165 -2.54 -6.07 4.93
C SER A 165 -3.28 -5.05 4.05
N ASP A 166 -3.44 -5.36 2.76
CA ASP A 166 -4.20 -4.53 1.82
C ASP A 166 -5.69 -4.53 2.19
N GLU A 167 -6.28 -5.70 2.48
CA GLU A 167 -7.68 -5.81 2.92
C GLU A 167 -7.94 -5.08 4.24
N LEU A 168 -7.02 -5.18 5.22
CA LEU A 168 -7.11 -4.41 6.46
C LEU A 168 -7.03 -2.90 6.20
N SER A 169 -6.23 -2.46 5.22
CA SER A 169 -6.14 -1.04 4.85
C SER A 169 -7.44 -0.55 4.20
N ILE A 170 -8.09 -1.38 3.39
CA ILE A 170 -9.41 -1.09 2.81
C ILE A 170 -10.48 -1.04 3.92
N ALA A 171 -10.52 -2.03 4.80
CA ALA A 171 -11.48 -2.10 5.90
C ALA A 171 -11.35 -0.91 6.87
N ALA A 172 -10.14 -0.40 7.07
CA ALA A 172 -9.90 0.79 7.90
C ALA A 172 -10.59 2.05 7.36
N LEU A 173 -10.81 2.16 6.05
CA LEU A 173 -11.54 3.28 5.45
C LEU A 173 -12.99 3.36 5.90
N TYR A 174 -13.56 2.24 6.33
CA TYR A 174 -14.94 2.11 6.83
C TYR A 174 -15.05 2.36 8.35
N GLY A 175 -13.96 2.74 9.03
CA GLY A 175 -13.98 2.98 10.48
C GLY A 175 -14.15 1.72 11.32
N ILE A 176 -13.87 0.54 10.76
CA ILE A 176 -13.96 -0.75 11.46
C ILE A 176 -12.80 -0.86 12.48
N ASP A 177 -13.08 -1.35 13.69
CA ASP A 177 -12.03 -1.74 14.65
C ASP A 177 -11.35 -3.03 14.17
N LEU A 178 -10.10 -2.89 13.73
CA LEU A 178 -9.29 -3.98 13.17
C LEU A 178 -8.16 -4.41 14.10
N SER A 179 -8.13 -3.92 15.35
CA SER A 179 -7.02 -4.13 16.29
C SER A 179 -6.67 -5.61 16.48
N SER A 180 -7.68 -6.47 16.60
CA SER A 180 -7.49 -7.92 16.75
C SER A 180 -6.87 -8.59 15.51
N LEU A 181 -7.31 -8.21 14.32
CA LEU A 181 -6.80 -8.72 13.05
C LEU A 181 -5.39 -8.21 12.76
N GLN A 182 -5.10 -6.95 13.10
CA GLN A 182 -3.76 -6.37 12.99
C GLN A 182 -2.75 -7.05 13.93
N ALA A 183 -3.19 -7.43 15.13
CA ALA A 183 -2.36 -8.20 16.06
C ALA A 183 -1.99 -9.58 15.49
N ARG A 184 -2.95 -10.28 14.84
CA ARG A 184 -2.68 -11.56 14.15
C ARG A 184 -1.64 -11.42 13.05
N ILE A 185 -1.78 -10.43 12.16
CA ILE A 185 -0.80 -10.19 11.09
C ILE A 185 0.57 -9.81 11.62
N THR A 186 0.63 -9.06 12.72
CA THR A 186 1.89 -8.75 13.39
C THR A 186 2.56 -10.02 13.92
N HIS A 187 1.80 -10.89 14.60
CA HIS A 187 2.29 -12.17 15.08
C HIS A 187 2.76 -13.09 13.94
N ASP A 188 2.00 -13.19 12.86
CA ASP A 188 2.37 -14.01 11.69
C ASP A 188 3.67 -13.55 11.03
N ARG A 189 3.93 -12.23 10.99
CA ARG A 189 5.20 -11.69 10.48
C ARG A 189 6.38 -12.10 11.36
N GLU A 190 6.21 -12.16 12.67
CA GLU A 190 7.22 -12.67 13.60
C GLU A 190 7.46 -14.18 13.39
N LEU A 191 6.38 -14.95 13.21
CA LEU A 191 6.48 -16.38 12.89
C LEU A 191 7.16 -16.62 11.54
N PHE A 192 6.85 -15.81 10.53
CA PHE A 192 7.42 -15.90 9.19
C PHE A 192 8.94 -15.75 9.20
N ALA A 193 9.47 -14.77 9.94
CA ALA A 193 10.92 -14.56 10.08
C ALA A 193 11.64 -15.77 10.71
N ASN A 194 10.93 -16.56 11.51
CA ASN A 194 11.47 -17.71 12.23
C ASN A 194 11.11 -19.07 11.61
N ALA A 195 10.32 -19.09 10.53
CA ALA A 195 9.80 -20.31 9.94
C ALA A 195 10.89 -21.13 9.20
N LEU A 196 10.97 -22.43 9.53
CA LEU A 196 11.98 -23.36 9.00
C LEU A 196 11.39 -24.49 8.16
N THR A 197 10.07 -24.64 8.12
CA THR A 197 9.39 -25.76 7.47
C THR A 197 8.29 -25.27 6.54
N VAL A 198 7.98 -26.06 5.52
CA VAL A 198 6.83 -25.80 4.62
C VAL A 198 5.55 -25.67 5.43
N GLY A 199 5.29 -26.58 6.37
CA GLY A 199 4.10 -26.53 7.21
C GLY A 199 3.96 -25.27 8.07
N ALA A 200 5.08 -24.65 8.49
CA ALA A 200 5.03 -23.37 9.20
C ALA A 200 4.61 -22.22 8.27
N PHE A 201 5.16 -22.16 7.05
CA PHE A 201 4.73 -21.18 6.05
C PHE A 201 3.28 -21.40 5.58
N ASP A 202 2.85 -22.65 5.45
CA ASP A 202 1.47 -22.99 5.10
C ASP A 202 0.49 -22.53 6.19
N ALA A 203 0.84 -22.70 7.48
CA ALA A 203 0.02 -22.23 8.60
C ALA A 203 -0.11 -20.70 8.60
N ILE A 204 1.00 -19.97 8.37
CA ILE A 204 0.98 -18.50 8.24
C ILE A 204 0.14 -18.07 7.03
N SER A 205 0.28 -18.76 5.90
CA SER A 205 -0.52 -18.49 4.71
C SER A 205 -2.01 -18.67 4.97
N ALA A 206 -2.38 -19.70 5.74
CA ALA A 206 -3.76 -19.99 6.10
C ALA A 206 -4.33 -18.93 7.05
N ASP A 207 -3.58 -18.52 8.08
CA ASP A 207 -4.01 -17.47 9.02
C ASP A 207 -4.19 -16.12 8.31
N ALA A 208 -3.22 -15.71 7.49
CA ALA A 208 -3.31 -14.49 6.71
C ALA A 208 -4.53 -14.46 5.76
N LYS A 209 -4.87 -15.59 5.12
CA LYS A 209 -6.08 -15.70 4.30
C LYS A 209 -7.36 -15.61 5.13
N ASP A 210 -7.38 -16.20 6.33
CA ASP A 210 -8.50 -16.07 7.26
C ASP A 210 -8.65 -14.62 7.75
N VAL A 211 -7.55 -13.92 8.04
CA VAL A 211 -7.58 -12.48 8.37
C VAL A 211 -8.18 -11.67 7.21
N ALA A 212 -7.74 -11.90 5.98
CA ALA A 212 -8.26 -11.22 4.80
C ALA A 212 -9.78 -11.46 4.64
N ALA A 213 -10.22 -12.72 4.76
CA ALA A 213 -11.64 -13.08 4.68
C ALA A 213 -12.47 -12.45 5.80
N ASN A 214 -11.93 -12.35 7.02
CA ASN A 214 -12.61 -11.69 8.13
C ASN A 214 -12.71 -10.17 7.92
N ALA A 215 -11.69 -9.53 7.34
CA ALA A 215 -11.73 -8.11 6.99
C ALA A 215 -12.78 -7.83 5.91
N ASP A 216 -12.82 -8.64 4.84
CA ASP A 216 -13.83 -8.56 3.79
C ASP A 216 -15.25 -8.78 4.33
N HIS A 217 -15.42 -9.80 5.18
CA HIS A 217 -16.71 -10.05 5.84
C HIS A 217 -17.16 -8.86 6.69
N ALA A 218 -16.25 -8.22 7.43
CA ALA A 218 -16.56 -7.03 8.22
C ALA A 218 -17.02 -5.85 7.33
N ILE A 219 -16.34 -5.64 6.19
CA ILE A 219 -16.77 -4.66 5.17
C ILE A 219 -18.18 -4.98 4.67
N TYR A 220 -18.44 -6.23 4.30
CA TYR A 220 -19.76 -6.66 3.84
C TYR A 220 -20.86 -6.36 4.88
N VAL A 221 -20.59 -6.67 6.15
CA VAL A 221 -21.54 -6.42 7.25
C VAL A 221 -21.85 -4.93 7.37
N VAL A 222 -20.83 -4.05 7.41
CA VAL A 222 -21.11 -2.61 7.52
C VAL A 222 -21.79 -2.06 6.27
N MET A 223 -21.41 -2.49 5.06
CA MET A 223 -22.05 -2.05 3.82
C MET A 223 -23.51 -2.50 3.67
N SER A 224 -23.91 -3.58 4.36
CA SER A 224 -25.29 -4.08 4.36
C SER A 224 -26.24 -3.24 5.21
N GLN A 225 -25.70 -2.41 6.11
CA GLN A 225 -26.47 -1.58 7.03
C GLN A 225 -26.70 -0.18 6.47
N THR A 226 -27.64 0.54 7.08
CA THR A 226 -27.85 1.97 6.79
C THR A 226 -27.08 2.80 7.82
N HIS A 227 -26.23 3.68 7.32
CA HIS A 227 -25.40 4.60 8.09
C HIS A 227 -25.84 6.03 7.78
N ILE A 228 -26.02 6.83 8.83
CA ILE A 228 -26.32 8.24 8.71
C ILE A 228 -25.37 8.98 9.65
N VAL A 229 -24.65 9.94 9.07
CA VAL A 229 -23.72 10.81 9.77
C VAL A 229 -24.51 11.80 10.62
N SER A 230 -24.22 11.81 11.92
CA SER A 230 -24.82 12.75 12.86
C SER A 230 -24.13 14.12 12.83
N GLY A 231 -24.73 15.16 13.43
CA GLY A 231 -24.09 16.48 13.55
C GLY A 231 -24.06 17.34 12.28
N VAL A 232 -24.60 16.86 11.16
CA VAL A 232 -24.71 17.66 9.93
C VAL A 232 -26.04 18.41 9.91
N THR A 233 -25.98 19.74 9.98
CA THR A 233 -27.15 20.62 9.92
C THR A 233 -27.48 20.86 8.45
N PHE A 234 -28.74 20.64 8.06
CA PHE A 234 -29.20 20.96 6.72
C PHE A 234 -29.34 22.48 6.53
N ILE A 235 -28.80 23.01 5.44
CA ILE A 235 -28.79 24.45 5.10
C ILE A 235 -29.16 24.61 3.63
N TYR A 236 -30.16 25.44 3.34
CA TYR A 236 -30.50 25.85 1.96
C TYR A 236 -29.49 26.87 1.45
N GLN A 237 -29.20 26.85 0.14
CA GLN A 237 -28.36 27.89 -0.47
C GLN A 237 -29.05 29.26 -0.45
N ASN A 238 -28.29 30.31 -0.15
CA ASN A 238 -28.77 31.68 -0.08
C ASN A 238 -28.70 32.40 -1.43
N HIS A 239 -27.86 31.91 -2.35
CA HIS A 239 -27.66 32.46 -3.69
C HIS A 239 -27.95 31.40 -4.76
N PRO A 240 -28.32 31.79 -6.00
CA PRO A 240 -28.51 30.87 -7.12
C PRO A 240 -27.35 29.90 -7.40
N LEU A 241 -26.10 30.33 -7.18
CA LEU A 241 -24.89 29.55 -7.47
C LEU A 241 -24.00 29.39 -6.24
N SER A 242 -24.57 29.18 -5.05
CA SER A 242 -23.80 28.93 -3.82
C SER A 242 -23.96 27.50 -3.28
N CYS A 243 -24.09 26.52 -4.18
CA CYS A 243 -24.32 25.13 -3.79
C CYS A 243 -23.08 24.54 -3.10
N GLU A 244 -21.90 24.94 -3.52
CA GLU A 244 -20.61 24.51 -2.99
C GLU A 244 -20.37 25.04 -1.58
N GLU A 245 -20.66 26.31 -1.35
CA GLU A 245 -20.52 26.94 -0.05
C GLU A 245 -21.60 26.46 0.91
N ALA A 246 -22.82 26.22 0.42
CA ALA A 246 -23.88 25.62 1.23
C ALA A 246 -23.51 24.20 1.67
N ALA A 247 -23.05 23.36 0.75
CA ALA A 247 -22.63 21.99 1.05
C ALA A 247 -21.41 21.96 2.00
N THR A 248 -20.45 22.85 1.80
CA THR A 248 -19.29 23.01 2.69
C THR A 248 -19.71 23.47 4.08
N SER A 249 -20.61 24.46 4.16
CA SER A 249 -21.17 24.95 5.43
C SER A 249 -21.89 23.85 6.20
N MET A 250 -22.71 23.03 5.51
CA MET A 250 -23.37 21.86 6.12
C MET A 250 -22.34 20.87 6.68
N ALA A 251 -21.32 20.51 5.89
CA ALA A 251 -20.32 19.54 6.33
C ALA A 251 -19.50 20.03 7.53
N LEU A 252 -19.19 21.33 7.61
CA LEU A 252 -18.48 21.94 8.74
C LEU A 252 -19.23 21.79 10.07
N THR A 253 -20.56 21.79 10.06
CA THR A 253 -21.32 21.69 11.31
C THR A 253 -21.11 20.36 12.02
N HIS A 254 -20.70 19.31 11.29
CA HIS A 254 -20.35 18.01 11.86
C HIS A 254 -19.23 18.13 12.90
N GLN A 255 -18.31 19.06 12.69
CA GLN A 255 -17.21 19.37 13.61
C GLN A 255 -17.55 20.50 14.58
N GLY A 256 -18.82 20.94 14.63
CA GLY A 256 -19.26 22.09 15.41
C GLY A 256 -18.75 23.43 14.88
N ILE A 257 -18.30 23.48 13.63
CA ILE A 257 -17.81 24.70 12.97
C ILE A 257 -18.96 25.32 12.17
N TYR A 258 -19.24 26.60 12.41
CA TYR A 258 -20.34 27.33 11.79
C TYR A 258 -19.79 28.50 10.97
N VAL A 259 -19.67 28.30 9.66
CA VAL A 259 -19.26 29.34 8.70
C VAL A 259 -20.39 29.51 7.70
N SER A 260 -20.86 30.74 7.50
CA SER A 260 -21.94 31.04 6.56
C SER A 260 -21.46 30.96 5.11
N GLN A 261 -22.39 30.79 4.17
CA GLN A 261 -22.10 30.81 2.74
C GLN A 261 -21.42 32.11 2.32
N ASP A 262 -21.95 33.25 2.78
CA ASP A 262 -21.39 34.58 2.50
C ASP A 262 -19.98 34.74 3.06
N GLN A 263 -19.67 34.17 4.23
CA GLN A 263 -18.32 34.16 4.77
C GLN A 263 -17.37 33.35 3.87
N ILE A 264 -17.79 32.16 3.45
CA ILE A 264 -17.00 31.31 2.53
C ILE A 264 -16.76 32.05 1.21
N LEU A 265 -17.80 32.59 0.58
CA LEU A 265 -17.71 33.36 -0.67
C LEU A 265 -16.76 34.55 -0.54
N ASN A 266 -16.87 35.31 0.56
CA ASN A 266 -16.02 36.48 0.80
C ASN A 266 -14.54 36.09 0.97
N GLU A 267 -14.25 34.96 1.62
CA GLU A 267 -12.87 34.49 1.84
C GLU A 267 -12.26 33.78 0.63
N ILE A 268 -13.08 33.13 -0.20
CA ILE A 268 -12.65 32.56 -1.48
C ILE A 268 -12.35 33.69 -2.49
N GLY A 269 -13.18 34.73 -2.50
CA GLY A 269 -13.15 35.78 -3.51
C GLY A 269 -13.72 35.32 -4.85
N ALA A 270 -13.91 36.24 -5.80
CA ALA A 270 -14.49 35.94 -7.10
C ALA A 270 -13.72 36.57 -8.26
N ASP A 271 -13.55 35.80 -9.32
CA ASP A 271 -13.13 36.29 -10.63
C ASP A 271 -14.37 36.76 -11.41
N LEU A 272 -14.58 38.07 -11.42
CA LEU A 272 -15.74 38.71 -12.07
C LEU A 272 -15.51 39.05 -13.55
N ARG A 273 -14.40 38.61 -14.14
CA ARG A 273 -14.17 38.80 -15.58
C ARG A 273 -15.24 38.02 -16.37
N ALA A 274 -15.86 38.69 -17.34
CA ALA A 274 -16.83 38.08 -18.23
C ALA A 274 -16.20 36.93 -19.01
N GLU A 275 -17.00 35.92 -19.35
CA GLU A 275 -16.57 34.84 -20.23
C GLU A 275 -16.24 35.39 -21.63
N SER A 276 -15.46 34.62 -22.38
CA SER A 276 -15.24 34.85 -23.81
C SER A 276 -15.54 33.57 -24.57
N VAL A 277 -16.60 33.57 -25.37
CA VAL A 277 -16.89 32.52 -26.37
C VAL A 277 -16.38 32.96 -27.75
N ASP A 278 -15.53 32.16 -28.38
CA ASP A 278 -15.07 32.44 -29.74
C ASP A 278 -16.03 31.96 -30.84
N ALA A 279 -15.73 32.28 -32.10
CA ALA A 279 -16.56 31.92 -33.25
C ALA A 279 -16.71 30.39 -33.47
N GLN A 280 -15.87 29.58 -32.82
CA GLN A 280 -15.94 28.12 -32.84
C GLN A 280 -16.67 27.56 -31.60
N GLY A 281 -17.21 28.42 -30.73
CA GLY A 281 -17.92 28.03 -29.51
C GLY A 281 -16.98 27.64 -28.36
N ARG A 282 -15.68 27.94 -28.44
CA ARG A 282 -14.73 27.65 -27.35
C ARG A 282 -14.84 28.72 -26.28
N VAL A 283 -15.04 28.28 -25.05
CA VAL A 283 -15.17 29.14 -23.87
C VAL A 283 -13.80 29.43 -23.26
N ARG A 284 -13.61 30.67 -22.81
CA ARG A 284 -12.56 31.07 -21.87
C ARG A 284 -13.17 31.80 -20.68
N TRP A 285 -12.79 31.40 -19.48
CA TRP A 285 -13.32 32.00 -18.26
C TRP A 285 -12.33 31.93 -17.08
N GLY A 286 -12.79 32.26 -15.87
CA GLY A 286 -12.00 32.19 -14.64
C GLY A 286 -11.60 30.76 -14.28
N ASN A 287 -10.73 30.60 -13.28
CA ASN A 287 -10.29 29.28 -12.83
C ASN A 287 -10.96 28.92 -11.48
N PRO A 288 -11.89 27.93 -11.45
CA PRO A 288 -12.63 27.55 -10.24
C PRO A 288 -11.74 26.89 -9.18
N TYR A 289 -10.54 26.41 -9.55
CA TYR A 289 -9.57 25.88 -8.57
C TYR A 289 -8.86 27.00 -7.78
N GLN A 290 -9.03 28.28 -8.16
CA GLN A 290 -8.39 29.42 -7.51
C GLN A 290 -9.38 30.25 -6.68
N THR A 291 -10.52 30.60 -7.27
CA THR A 291 -11.57 31.46 -6.71
C THR A 291 -12.95 31.01 -7.19
N PHE A 292 -14.01 31.68 -6.73
CA PHE A 292 -15.32 31.59 -7.37
C PHE A 292 -15.25 32.22 -8.78
N VAL A 293 -15.97 31.67 -9.75
CA VAL A 293 -15.98 32.14 -11.14
C VAL A 293 -17.32 32.81 -11.47
N GLY A 294 -17.27 34.12 -11.76
CA GLY A 294 -18.42 34.94 -12.09
C GLY A 294 -19.24 35.40 -10.87
N ASN A 295 -20.49 35.78 -11.10
CA ASN A 295 -21.39 36.31 -10.08
C ASN A 295 -22.19 35.18 -9.42
N VAL A 296 -22.11 35.05 -8.09
CA VAL A 296 -22.88 34.06 -7.31
C VAL A 296 -24.42 34.22 -7.46
N ASN A 297 -24.88 35.43 -7.79
CA ASN A 297 -26.28 35.73 -8.12
C ASN A 297 -26.60 35.65 -9.61
N GLY A 298 -25.67 35.12 -10.41
CA GLY A 298 -25.80 34.94 -11.85
C GLY A 298 -26.48 33.62 -12.23
N SER A 299 -26.12 33.14 -13.42
CA SER A 299 -26.62 31.91 -14.03
C SER A 299 -25.54 31.28 -14.88
N GLU A 300 -25.31 29.98 -14.66
CA GLU A 300 -24.40 29.15 -15.47
C GLU A 300 -24.88 29.08 -16.93
N SER A 301 -26.18 28.90 -17.15
CA SER A 301 -26.76 28.84 -18.50
C SER A 301 -26.58 30.13 -19.30
N ASN A 302 -26.49 31.27 -18.62
CA ASN A 302 -26.29 32.58 -19.24
C ASN A 302 -24.85 33.10 -19.14
N TYR A 303 -23.89 32.25 -18.71
CA TYR A 303 -22.47 32.62 -18.57
C TYR A 303 -22.20 33.83 -17.65
N THR A 304 -23.07 34.05 -16.67
CA THR A 304 -22.91 35.18 -15.72
C THR A 304 -22.33 34.74 -14.37
N GLY A 305 -22.31 33.44 -14.09
CA GLY A 305 -21.67 32.83 -12.93
C GLY A 305 -21.55 31.33 -13.11
N PHE A 306 -20.55 30.71 -12.49
CA PHE A 306 -20.31 29.27 -12.55
C PHE A 306 -20.29 28.67 -11.15
N GLY A 307 -19.22 28.89 -10.40
CA GLY A 307 -19.00 28.17 -9.15
C GLY A 307 -17.52 28.17 -8.74
N THR A 308 -17.19 27.27 -7.81
CA THR A 308 -15.82 27.03 -7.35
C THR A 308 -15.56 25.54 -7.14
N PHE A 309 -14.33 25.10 -7.26
CA PHE A 309 -13.96 23.69 -7.02
C PHE A 309 -13.40 23.48 -5.62
N TYR A 310 -13.00 22.25 -5.30
CA TYR A 310 -12.61 21.89 -3.94
C TYR A 310 -11.45 22.70 -3.31
N PRO A 311 -10.39 23.17 -4.01
CA PRO A 311 -9.22 23.72 -3.32
C PRO A 311 -9.52 25.02 -2.53
N PRO A 312 -10.27 26.01 -3.07
CA PRO A 312 -10.64 27.19 -2.30
C PRO A 312 -11.53 26.87 -1.10
N LEU A 313 -12.48 25.94 -1.24
CA LEU A 313 -13.35 25.48 -0.14
C LEU A 313 -12.54 24.82 0.98
N VAL A 314 -11.59 23.93 0.63
CA VAL A 314 -10.69 23.27 1.58
C VAL A 314 -9.80 24.30 2.30
N ARG A 315 -9.31 25.31 1.57
CA ARG A 315 -8.49 26.39 2.15
C ARG A 315 -9.27 27.14 3.22
N VAL A 316 -10.50 27.56 2.92
CA VAL A 316 -11.38 28.23 3.89
C VAL A 316 -11.73 27.31 5.05
N ALA A 317 -12.18 26.08 4.79
CA ALA A 317 -12.51 25.12 5.85
C ALA A 317 -11.35 24.92 6.84
N LYS A 318 -10.13 24.73 6.34
CA LYS A 318 -8.92 24.61 7.17
C LYS A 318 -8.59 25.89 7.94
N ALA A 319 -8.78 27.06 7.33
CA ALA A 319 -8.57 28.34 8.00
C ALA A 319 -9.52 28.54 9.20
N HIS A 320 -10.72 27.94 9.14
CA HIS A 320 -11.69 27.91 10.24
C HIS A 320 -11.50 26.72 11.20
N GLY A 321 -10.40 25.97 11.08
CA GLY A 321 -10.04 24.90 12.01
C GLY A 321 -10.62 23.53 11.67
N ALA A 322 -11.21 23.35 10.49
CA ALA A 322 -11.74 22.06 10.08
C ALA A 322 -10.61 21.03 9.85
N ASN A 323 -10.82 19.83 10.35
CA ASN A 323 -10.00 18.68 10.03
C ASN A 323 -10.54 18.02 8.74
N ILE A 324 -9.77 18.09 7.66
CA ILE A 324 -10.12 17.52 6.36
C ILE A 324 -9.30 16.24 6.15
N LEU A 325 -9.98 15.10 6.03
CA LEU A 325 -9.33 13.79 5.92
C LEU A 325 -8.81 13.49 4.52
N ALA A 326 -9.54 13.94 3.50
CA ALA A 326 -9.19 13.77 2.09
C ALA A 326 -9.93 14.81 1.23
N TYR A 327 -9.38 15.14 0.08
CA TYR A 327 -10.03 16.00 -0.90
C TYR A 327 -9.44 15.78 -2.29
N GLY A 328 -10.19 16.18 -3.33
CA GLY A 328 -9.80 16.03 -4.73
C GLY A 328 -10.37 14.75 -5.33
N SER A 329 -9.60 14.12 -6.23
CA SER A 329 -10.11 12.98 -7.00
C SER A 329 -10.30 11.74 -6.12
N MET A 330 -11.51 11.16 -6.08
CA MET A 330 -11.77 9.89 -5.41
C MET A 330 -12.96 9.13 -6.01
N SER A 331 -13.02 7.81 -5.77
CA SER A 331 -14.11 6.96 -6.24
C SER A 331 -15.37 7.11 -5.38
N ALA A 332 -16.55 6.84 -5.96
CA ALA A 332 -17.82 6.77 -5.21
C ALA A 332 -17.75 5.75 -4.05
N ALA A 333 -17.06 4.62 -4.24
CA ALA A 333 -16.83 3.64 -3.17
C ALA A 333 -16.06 4.24 -1.97
N THR A 334 -15.10 5.13 -2.24
CA THR A 334 -14.37 5.85 -1.17
C THR A 334 -15.32 6.78 -0.41
N ILE A 335 -16.20 7.49 -1.12
CA ILE A 335 -17.24 8.32 -0.48
C ILE A 335 -18.11 7.46 0.43
N TYR A 336 -18.56 6.29 -0.04
CA TYR A 336 -19.38 5.40 0.76
C TYR A 336 -18.66 4.93 2.02
N ALA A 337 -17.39 4.52 1.91
CA ALA A 337 -16.59 4.09 3.04
C ALA A 337 -16.44 5.20 4.09
N ARG A 338 -16.19 6.45 3.65
CA ARG A 338 -16.06 7.60 4.57
C ARG A 338 -17.36 7.94 5.29
N VAL A 339 -18.48 7.88 4.58
CA VAL A 339 -19.79 8.11 5.19
C VAL A 339 -20.14 7.01 6.19
N ILE A 340 -19.82 5.75 5.89
CA ILE A 340 -19.95 4.62 6.83
C ILE A 340 -19.08 4.83 8.07
N ALA A 341 -17.86 5.36 7.89
CA ALA A 341 -16.96 5.72 8.99
C ALA A 341 -17.41 6.95 9.79
N GLY A 342 -18.57 7.56 9.46
CA GLY A 342 -19.12 8.70 10.18
C GLY A 342 -18.68 10.07 9.67
N HIS A 343 -18.04 10.14 8.50
CA HIS A 343 -17.51 11.38 7.93
C HIS A 343 -18.40 11.91 6.79
N PRO A 344 -18.96 13.13 6.88
CA PRO A 344 -19.75 13.68 5.79
C PRO A 344 -18.84 14.09 4.63
N VAL A 345 -19.36 13.97 3.41
CA VAL A 345 -18.60 14.20 2.19
C VAL A 345 -19.29 15.23 1.31
N VAL A 346 -18.60 16.31 0.97
CA VAL A 346 -19.06 17.24 -0.07
C VAL A 346 -18.67 16.65 -1.43
N ALA A 347 -19.64 16.39 -2.31
CA ALA A 347 -19.44 15.73 -3.59
C ALA A 347 -19.97 16.57 -4.75
N PHE A 348 -19.14 16.70 -5.80
CA PHE A 348 -19.46 17.42 -7.03
C PHE A 348 -20.12 16.45 -8.02
N SER A 349 -21.30 16.79 -8.51
CA SER A 349 -22.11 15.91 -9.35
C SER A 349 -23.01 16.72 -10.30
N THR A 350 -23.75 16.04 -11.16
CA THR A 350 -24.79 16.66 -11.96
C THR A 350 -26.05 16.92 -11.14
N TRP A 351 -26.80 17.97 -11.51
CA TRP A 351 -28.08 18.30 -10.91
C TRP A 351 -29.15 17.20 -11.06
N ASP A 352 -29.17 16.52 -12.20
CA ASP A 352 -30.19 15.54 -12.58
C ASP A 352 -29.81 14.09 -12.26
N TRP A 353 -28.65 13.86 -11.64
CA TRP A 353 -28.11 12.53 -11.32
C TRP A 353 -27.92 11.63 -12.55
N ALA A 354 -27.69 12.24 -13.71
CA ALA A 354 -27.37 11.54 -14.94
C ALA A 354 -25.93 11.83 -15.38
N TRP A 355 -25.35 10.91 -16.15
CA TRP A 355 -24.07 11.14 -16.80
C TRP A 355 -24.24 12.11 -17.96
N HIS A 356 -23.33 13.08 -18.05
CA HIS A 356 -23.26 14.04 -19.15
C HIS A 356 -21.83 14.19 -19.64
N PRO A 357 -21.61 14.33 -20.95
CA PRO A 357 -20.27 14.52 -21.48
C PRO A 357 -19.69 15.88 -21.08
N ARG A 358 -18.42 15.87 -20.65
CA ARG A 358 -17.68 17.12 -20.41
C ARG A 358 -17.51 17.96 -21.67
N ARG A 359 -17.47 19.27 -21.45
CA ARG A 359 -17.21 20.38 -22.36
C ARG A 359 -16.14 21.30 -21.75
N ASP A 360 -14.97 20.74 -21.48
CA ASP A 360 -13.89 21.47 -20.83
C ASP A 360 -13.59 22.82 -21.49
N TYR A 361 -13.32 23.84 -20.70
CA TYR A 361 -12.92 25.16 -21.18
C TYR A 361 -11.48 25.48 -20.78
N LEU A 362 -10.85 26.40 -21.51
CA LEU A 362 -9.51 26.88 -21.20
C LEU A 362 -9.61 28.15 -20.36
N SER A 363 -9.19 28.10 -19.10
CA SER A 363 -9.21 29.26 -18.22
C SER A 363 -8.27 30.38 -18.68
N PHE A 364 -8.44 31.58 -18.14
CA PHE A 364 -7.60 32.74 -18.47
C PHE A 364 -6.12 32.55 -18.12
N ASP A 365 -5.80 31.70 -17.14
CA ASP A 365 -4.43 31.31 -16.76
C ASP A 365 -3.90 30.09 -17.53
N GLY A 366 -4.66 29.57 -18.51
CA GLY A 366 -4.22 28.53 -19.44
C GLY A 366 -4.39 27.10 -18.94
N GLN A 367 -5.21 26.86 -17.91
CA GLN A 367 -5.56 25.53 -17.44
C GLN A 367 -6.82 25.00 -18.13
N TRP A 368 -6.85 23.70 -18.42
CA TRP A 368 -8.08 23.04 -18.87
C TRP A 368 -8.96 22.73 -17.67
N ILE A 369 -10.17 23.28 -17.66
CA ILE A 369 -11.13 23.13 -16.58
C ILE A 369 -12.17 22.09 -16.98
N PRO A 370 -12.30 20.98 -16.23
CA PRO A 370 -13.42 20.05 -16.38
C PRO A 370 -14.73 20.82 -16.22
N TRP A 371 -15.59 20.78 -17.22
CA TRP A 371 -16.84 21.54 -17.17
C TRP A 371 -17.92 20.77 -17.92
N ILE A 372 -19.14 20.75 -17.40
CA ILE A 372 -20.29 20.06 -18.04
C ILE A 372 -21.37 21.05 -18.51
N GLY A 373 -21.23 22.32 -18.15
CA GLY A 373 -22.15 23.38 -18.55
C GLY A 373 -22.01 23.81 -20.01
N PRO A 374 -22.76 24.83 -20.45
CA PRO A 374 -23.83 25.50 -19.68
C PRO A 374 -25.16 24.71 -19.75
N VAL A 375 -25.17 23.61 -20.52
CA VAL A 375 -26.35 22.84 -20.89
C VAL A 375 -26.78 21.91 -19.76
N TYR A 376 -25.81 21.35 -19.04
CA TYR A 376 -26.03 20.49 -17.90
C TYR A 376 -25.57 21.22 -16.66
N ALA A 377 -26.47 21.39 -15.69
CA ALA A 377 -26.15 22.11 -14.46
C ALA A 377 -25.24 21.25 -13.58
N SER A 378 -24.04 21.78 -13.30
CA SER A 378 -23.22 21.27 -12.20
C SER A 378 -23.93 21.53 -10.87
N HIS A 379 -23.75 20.65 -9.90
CA HIS A 379 -24.32 20.80 -8.56
C HIS A 379 -23.43 20.16 -7.50
N VAL A 380 -23.58 20.59 -6.25
CA VAL A 380 -22.80 20.07 -5.13
C VAL A 380 -23.70 19.71 -3.97
N TYR A 381 -23.40 18.55 -3.37
CA TYR A 381 -24.21 17.93 -2.33
C TYR A 381 -23.34 17.59 -1.12
N THR A 382 -23.92 17.61 0.07
CA THR A 382 -23.31 16.94 1.23
C THR A 382 -23.90 15.55 1.36
N VAL A 383 -23.10 14.53 1.12
CA VAL A 383 -23.45 13.13 1.38
C VAL A 383 -23.37 12.89 2.89
N VAL A 384 -24.50 12.48 3.46
CA VAL A 384 -24.67 12.31 4.92
C VAL A 384 -25.17 10.92 5.31
N GLY A 385 -25.40 10.03 4.35
CA GLY A 385 -25.76 8.66 4.67
C GLY A 385 -25.62 7.72 3.48
N VAL A 386 -25.51 6.44 3.79
CA VAL A 386 -25.37 5.35 2.82
C VAL A 386 -26.16 4.16 3.33
N SER A 387 -26.89 3.51 2.45
CA SER A 387 -27.47 2.18 2.67
C SER A 387 -26.84 1.17 1.71
N SER A 388 -27.33 -0.07 1.74
CA SER A 388 -26.87 -1.10 0.81
C SER A 388 -27.02 -0.68 -0.66
N SER A 389 -28.08 0.06 -1.01
CA SER A 389 -28.42 0.43 -2.40
C SER A 389 -28.58 1.93 -2.65
N GLN A 390 -28.58 2.76 -1.62
CA GLN A 390 -28.88 4.20 -1.75
C GLN A 390 -27.86 5.08 -1.02
N VAL A 391 -27.88 6.36 -1.38
CA VAL A 391 -27.07 7.44 -0.80
C VAL A 391 -28.04 8.52 -0.31
N LEU A 392 -27.88 8.99 0.92
CA LEU A 392 -28.61 10.11 1.50
C LEU A 392 -27.80 11.37 1.29
N VAL A 393 -28.41 12.33 0.59
CA VAL A 393 -27.78 13.60 0.26
C VAL A 393 -28.57 14.75 0.86
N ASN A 394 -27.83 15.74 1.37
CA ASN A 394 -28.34 17.08 1.60
C ASN A 394 -28.13 17.87 0.31
N ASP A 395 -29.21 18.11 -0.42
CA ASP A 395 -29.20 19.00 -1.58
C ASP A 395 -29.57 20.41 -1.14
N PRO A 396 -28.67 21.40 -1.32
CA PRO A 396 -28.90 22.76 -0.84
C PRO A 396 -30.05 23.48 -1.54
N ILE A 397 -30.66 22.91 -2.59
CA ILE A 397 -31.87 23.43 -3.25
C ILE A 397 -33.09 22.59 -2.92
N ARG A 398 -32.99 21.25 -3.03
CA ARG A 398 -34.16 20.36 -2.98
C ARG A 398 -34.47 19.78 -1.60
N GLY A 399 -33.62 19.97 -0.60
CA GLY A 399 -33.77 19.33 0.70
C GLY A 399 -33.00 18.02 0.82
N GLN A 400 -33.25 17.28 1.90
CA GLN A 400 -32.61 15.98 2.13
C GLN A 400 -33.43 14.85 1.49
N TYR A 401 -32.78 13.96 0.73
CA TYR A 401 -33.43 12.79 0.14
C TYR A 401 -32.46 11.65 -0.18
N TRP A 402 -33.01 10.45 -0.37
CA TRP A 402 -32.28 9.27 -0.82
C TRP A 402 -32.27 9.15 -2.34
N ILE A 403 -31.14 8.77 -2.92
CA ILE A 403 -30.97 8.41 -4.34
C ILE A 403 -30.34 7.03 -4.46
N SER A 404 -30.51 6.34 -5.58
CA SER A 404 -29.80 5.07 -5.80
C SER A 404 -28.29 5.32 -5.99
N LYS A 405 -27.45 4.36 -5.58
CA LYS A 405 -26.00 4.40 -5.84
C LYS A 405 -25.68 4.53 -7.32
N GLY A 406 -26.44 3.87 -8.19
CA GLY A 406 -26.27 3.99 -9.65
C GLY A 406 -26.55 5.40 -10.19
N ALA A 407 -27.53 6.11 -9.64
CA ALA A 407 -27.80 7.51 -10.01
C ALA A 407 -26.71 8.45 -9.47
N PHE A 408 -26.26 8.24 -8.23
CA PHE A 408 -25.13 8.97 -7.66
C PHE A 408 -23.87 8.79 -8.51
N GLU A 409 -23.52 7.54 -8.84
CA GLU A 409 -22.35 7.21 -9.66
C GLU A 409 -22.43 7.80 -11.06
N ALA A 410 -23.61 7.78 -11.69
CA ALA A 410 -23.83 8.38 -13.01
C ALA A 410 -23.61 9.90 -12.99
N GLY A 411 -24.13 10.61 -11.99
CA GLY A 411 -23.94 12.06 -11.88
C GLY A 411 -22.53 12.48 -11.44
N TYR A 412 -21.85 11.64 -10.66
CA TYR A 412 -20.54 11.93 -10.08
C TYR A 412 -19.36 11.63 -11.03
N SER A 413 -19.50 10.68 -11.96
CA SER A 413 -18.37 10.02 -12.63
C SER A 413 -17.41 10.94 -13.40
N ASP A 414 -17.89 12.06 -13.96
CA ASP A 414 -17.06 12.97 -14.75
C ASP A 414 -16.39 14.06 -13.91
N PHE A 415 -16.89 14.30 -12.69
CA PHE A 415 -16.24 15.16 -11.70
C PHE A 415 -15.17 14.37 -10.95
N ASN A 416 -15.57 13.26 -10.33
CA ASN A 416 -14.75 12.51 -9.37
C ASN A 416 -14.16 13.37 -8.25
N GLU A 417 -14.73 14.54 -7.94
CA GLU A 417 -14.20 15.47 -6.94
C GLU A 417 -15.04 15.47 -5.68
N ALA A 418 -14.38 15.36 -4.53
CA ALA A 418 -15.04 15.42 -3.23
C ALA A 418 -14.13 15.96 -2.12
N ILE A 419 -14.73 16.28 -0.97
CA ILE A 419 -14.05 16.70 0.26
C ILE A 419 -14.62 15.90 1.43
N VAL A 420 -13.75 15.27 2.22
CA VAL A 420 -14.12 14.45 3.38
C VAL A 420 -13.80 15.20 4.67
N PHE A 421 -14.83 15.45 5.47
CA PHE A 421 -14.70 16.14 6.75
C PHE A 421 -14.61 15.11 7.88
N ALA A 422 -13.63 15.27 8.77
CA ALA A 422 -13.43 14.37 9.92
C ALA A 422 -14.59 14.39 10.90
#